data_AF-A0A1V2J421-F1
#
_entry.id   AF-A0A1V2J421-F1
#
_cell.length_a   1.000
_cell.length_b   1.000
_cell.length_c   1.000
_cell.angle_alpha   90.00
_cell.angle_beta   90.00
_cell.angle_gamma   90.00
#
_symmetry.space_group_name_H-M   'P 1'
#
loop_
_entity.id
_entity.type
_entity.pdbx_description
1 polymer ?
#
loop_
_entity_poly.entity_id
_entity_poly.type
_entity_poly.pdbx_seq_one_letter_code
_entity_poly.pdbx_strand_id
1 'polypeptide(L)'
;MSQPFNTDGRLNLEQQRKRAKELLPRLKAQDPNATLSQAQWEIARQLGFSSWPKLKAHVDAIDFAARHPDFAASDEARTTHWRCGNDIAHSLQLAGFKGQFRMLTDPLCMGPVRDVPDAAFRAMRSAFISQAFAINEAEAAHRVADEYTQLEALANTEHNVLWCEADAYDQLFLICALAGLEQAPRKLELIEVDRIPGVQRFIGIGQLAPDVLAWLWPQRRLIEDDAVQLAKQAWTAYCDSSPAQWAQLAHGKHPVLPLLAPALLRQLQELPGRRDGLSLTERLALTYLAEAGPTPFGRVFAELMAKREPLPFLGDMMFHALLRPLIDSDAALITETDTHKDWPLRELRLTSFGHQVLSGDAYWLDHASHERWVGGVCLRAGRPHWTLGEDNVPVWRN
;
A
#
# COMPACT_ATOMS: atom_id res chain seq x y z
N MET A 1 27.95 -10.14 4.27
CA MET A 1 27.45 -10.61 2.96
C MET A 1 25.94 -10.74 3.07
N SER A 2 25.22 -9.74 2.58
CA SER A 2 23.76 -9.70 2.54
C SER A 2 23.30 -10.81 1.59
N GLN A 3 22.54 -11.80 2.06
CA GLN A 3 21.93 -12.77 1.15
C GLN A 3 20.89 -12.01 0.31
N PRO A 4 20.86 -12.18 -1.03
CA PRO A 4 19.78 -11.64 -1.83
C PRO A 4 18.49 -12.36 -1.40
N PHE A 5 17.64 -11.64 -0.68
CA PHE A 5 16.32 -12.14 -0.33
C PHE A 5 15.48 -12.23 -1.60
N ASN A 6 14.67 -13.27 -1.72
CA ASN A 6 13.73 -13.36 -2.82
C ASN A 6 12.67 -12.26 -2.63
N THR A 7 12.60 -11.33 -3.58
CA THR A 7 11.64 -10.23 -3.56
C THR A 7 10.44 -10.50 -4.47
N ASP A 8 10.61 -11.26 -5.55
CA ASP A 8 9.58 -11.41 -6.59
C ASP A 8 8.64 -12.62 -6.40
N GLY A 9 8.87 -13.41 -5.34
CA GLY A 9 8.07 -14.58 -4.98
C GLY A 9 8.39 -15.84 -5.79
N ARG A 10 9.21 -15.75 -6.85
CA ARG A 10 9.61 -16.91 -7.63
C ARG A 10 10.81 -17.61 -6.98
N LEU A 11 10.58 -18.79 -6.42
CA LEU A 11 11.63 -19.59 -5.80
C LEU A 11 12.19 -20.66 -6.77
N ASN A 12 13.51 -20.75 -6.90
CA ASN A 12 14.17 -21.82 -7.64
C ASN A 12 14.53 -23.00 -6.72
N LEU A 13 13.89 -24.17 -6.91
CA LEU A 13 14.08 -25.34 -6.05
C LEU A 13 15.51 -25.90 -6.10
N GLU A 14 16.17 -25.88 -7.26
CA GLU A 14 17.56 -26.37 -7.40
C GLU A 14 18.54 -25.48 -6.62
N GLN A 15 18.35 -24.16 -6.70
CA GLN A 15 19.09 -23.19 -5.90
C GLN A 15 18.87 -23.43 -4.40
N GLN A 16 17.63 -23.70 -3.97
CA GLN A 16 17.36 -24.00 -2.55
C GLN A 16 18.01 -25.32 -2.11
N ARG A 17 18.03 -26.35 -2.97
CA ARG A 17 18.74 -27.62 -2.70
C ARG A 17 20.25 -27.37 -2.55
N LYS A 18 20.83 -26.50 -3.36
CA LYS A 18 22.24 -26.10 -3.24
C LYS A 18 22.50 -25.37 -1.93
N ARG A 19 21.66 -24.40 -1.56
CA ARG A 19 21.75 -23.69 -0.26
C ARG A 19 21.69 -24.66 0.93
N ALA A 20 20.80 -25.66 0.90
CA ALA A 20 20.73 -26.67 1.96
C ALA A 20 22.01 -27.51 2.06
N LYS A 21 22.63 -27.88 0.92
CA LYS A 21 23.92 -28.58 0.90
C LYS A 21 25.07 -27.71 1.44
N GLU A 22 25.06 -26.41 1.16
CA GLU A 22 26.05 -25.45 1.67
C GLU A 22 25.86 -25.12 3.15
N LEU A 23 24.63 -25.20 3.66
CA LEU A 23 24.30 -24.99 5.07
C LEU A 23 24.71 -26.19 5.94
N LEU A 24 24.62 -27.41 5.42
CA LEU A 24 24.85 -28.64 6.16
C LEU A 24 26.22 -28.69 6.90
N PRO A 25 27.37 -28.30 6.31
CA PRO A 25 28.64 -28.26 7.03
C PRO A 25 28.62 -27.36 8.26
N ARG A 26 27.89 -26.23 8.20
CA ARG A 26 27.75 -25.31 9.34
C ARG A 26 26.91 -25.91 10.46
N LEU A 27 25.83 -26.62 10.12
CA LEU A 27 25.03 -27.35 11.09
C LEU A 27 25.83 -28.49 11.73
N LYS A 28 26.62 -29.22 10.93
CA LYS A 28 27.50 -30.28 11.43
C LYS A 28 28.59 -29.81 12.38
N ALA A 29 29.01 -28.55 12.27
CA ALA A 29 29.94 -27.95 13.22
C ALA A 29 29.31 -27.70 14.61
N GLN A 30 27.98 -27.59 14.69
CA GLN A 30 27.23 -27.39 15.93
C GLN A 30 26.66 -28.71 16.47
N ASP A 31 26.15 -29.56 15.59
CA ASP A 31 25.64 -30.90 15.88
C ASP A 31 26.17 -31.90 14.84
N PRO A 32 27.13 -32.79 15.19
CA PRO A 32 27.69 -33.78 14.27
C PRO A 32 26.63 -34.70 13.61
N ASN A 33 25.47 -34.89 14.24
CA ASN A 33 24.37 -35.69 13.72
C ASN A 33 23.45 -34.92 12.76
N ALA A 34 23.76 -33.65 12.46
CA ALA A 34 22.96 -32.84 11.56
C ALA A 34 22.80 -33.48 10.17
N THR A 35 21.57 -33.50 9.68
CA THR A 35 21.15 -34.13 8.43
C THR A 35 20.82 -33.11 7.35
N LEU A 36 20.86 -33.53 6.08
CA LEU A 36 20.42 -32.68 4.97
C LEU A 36 18.93 -32.29 5.12
N SER A 37 18.10 -33.16 5.68
CA SER A 37 16.68 -32.88 5.96
C SER A 37 16.51 -31.74 6.97
N GLN A 38 17.36 -31.65 7.99
CA GLN A 38 17.36 -30.50 8.92
C GLN A 38 17.81 -29.21 8.21
N ALA A 39 18.86 -29.28 7.39
CA ALA A 39 19.28 -28.12 6.59
C ALA A 39 18.17 -27.63 5.63
N GLN A 40 17.47 -28.56 4.97
CA GLN A 40 16.32 -28.26 4.13
C GLN A 40 15.16 -27.65 4.93
N TRP A 41 14.87 -28.19 6.11
CA TRP A 41 13.85 -27.66 7.00
C TRP A 41 14.16 -26.22 7.45
N GLU A 42 15.42 -25.92 7.78
CA GLU A 42 15.84 -24.55 8.12
C GLU A 42 15.67 -23.57 6.96
N ILE A 43 16.08 -23.95 5.74
CA ILE A 43 15.87 -23.12 4.55
C ILE A 43 14.38 -22.90 4.30
N ALA A 44 13.55 -23.93 4.43
CA ALA A 44 12.11 -23.81 4.28
C ALA A 44 11.51 -22.84 5.29
N ARG A 45 11.90 -22.94 6.57
CA ARG A 45 11.45 -22.05 7.64
C ARG A 45 11.88 -20.59 7.41
N GLN A 46 13.12 -20.37 6.96
CA GLN A 46 13.61 -19.03 6.60
C GLN A 46 12.79 -18.38 5.48
N LEU A 47 12.26 -19.18 4.57
CA LEU A 47 11.42 -18.74 3.45
C LEU A 47 9.92 -18.70 3.81
N GLY A 48 9.56 -18.91 5.08
CA GLY A 48 8.17 -18.84 5.56
C GLY A 48 7.36 -20.13 5.41
N PHE A 49 7.99 -21.26 5.08
CA PHE A 49 7.32 -22.56 4.94
C PHE A 49 7.48 -23.40 6.20
N SER A 50 6.41 -24.11 6.59
CA SER A 50 6.46 -25.01 7.75
C SER A 50 7.24 -26.30 7.49
N SER A 51 7.59 -26.61 6.24
CA SER A 51 8.35 -27.82 5.86
C SER A 51 8.90 -27.71 4.43
N TRP A 52 9.94 -28.50 4.13
CA TRP A 52 10.51 -28.60 2.79
C TRP A 52 9.53 -29.11 1.72
N PRO A 53 8.68 -30.13 1.97
CA PRO A 53 7.64 -30.53 1.02
C PRO A 53 6.66 -29.41 0.66
N LYS A 54 6.28 -28.54 1.62
CA LYS A 54 5.42 -27.38 1.33
C LYS A 54 6.12 -26.34 0.46
N LEU A 55 7.41 -26.09 0.70
CA LEU A 55 8.21 -25.24 -0.19
C LEU A 55 8.24 -25.82 -1.61
N LYS A 56 8.54 -27.12 -1.75
CA LYS A 56 8.54 -27.79 -3.05
C LYS A 56 7.18 -27.70 -3.73
N ALA A 57 6.10 -27.99 -3.02
CA ALA A 57 4.74 -27.92 -3.57
C ALA A 57 4.39 -26.51 -4.04
N HIS A 58 4.83 -25.46 -3.33
CA HIS A 58 4.64 -24.08 -3.75
C HIS A 58 5.42 -23.75 -5.03
N VAL A 59 6.70 -24.14 -5.12
CA VAL A 59 7.49 -23.97 -6.36
C VAL A 59 6.84 -24.70 -7.53
N ASP A 60 6.45 -25.96 -7.32
CA ASP A 60 5.81 -26.77 -8.35
C ASP A 60 4.46 -26.17 -8.78
N ALA A 61 3.70 -25.57 -7.85
CA ALA A 61 2.42 -24.91 -8.15
C ALA A 61 2.60 -23.64 -8.99
N ILE A 62 3.61 -22.82 -8.70
CA ILE A 62 3.95 -21.64 -9.52
C ILE A 62 4.37 -22.10 -10.92
N ASP A 63 5.31 -23.04 -11.01
CA ASP A 63 5.78 -23.60 -12.28
C ASP A 63 4.65 -24.21 -13.10
N PHE A 64 3.71 -24.89 -12.43
CA PHE A 64 2.56 -25.49 -13.07
C PHE A 64 1.60 -24.43 -13.62
N ALA A 65 1.26 -23.42 -12.82
CA ALA A 65 0.39 -22.32 -13.25
C ALA A 65 0.99 -21.55 -14.44
N ALA A 66 2.30 -21.29 -14.41
CA ALA A 66 3.00 -20.61 -15.49
C ALA A 66 3.06 -21.41 -16.80
N ARG A 67 3.22 -22.74 -16.74
CA ARG A 67 3.26 -23.60 -17.93
C ARG A 67 1.88 -23.97 -18.46
N HIS A 68 0.85 -23.83 -17.65
CA HIS A 68 -0.51 -24.17 -18.01
C HIS A 68 -1.47 -23.01 -17.71
N PRO A 69 -1.28 -21.84 -18.36
CA PRO A 69 -2.19 -20.72 -18.18
C PRO A 69 -3.63 -21.20 -18.44
N ASP A 70 -3.82 -22.01 -19.49
CA ASP A 70 -5.11 -22.58 -19.89
C ASP A 70 -5.71 -23.65 -18.96
N PHE A 71 -4.93 -24.24 -18.05
CA PHE A 71 -5.42 -25.32 -17.18
C PHE A 71 -6.30 -24.80 -16.03
N ALA A 72 -6.12 -23.55 -15.64
CA ALA A 72 -7.05 -22.81 -14.79
C ALA A 72 -7.70 -21.62 -15.51
N ALA A 73 -7.34 -21.32 -16.77
CA ALA A 73 -7.78 -20.15 -17.51
C ALA A 73 -9.29 -20.17 -17.76
N SER A 74 -9.95 -19.29 -17.04
CA SER A 74 -11.12 -18.56 -17.52
C SER A 74 -10.75 -17.09 -17.69
N ASP A 75 -9.47 -16.74 -17.93
CA ASP A 75 -9.22 -15.37 -18.39
C ASP A 75 -9.61 -15.28 -19.87
N GLU A 76 -10.68 -14.54 -20.09
CA GLU A 76 -11.32 -14.37 -21.40
C GLU A 76 -10.99 -12.96 -21.91
N ALA A 77 -11.01 -12.76 -23.23
CA ALA A 77 -10.77 -11.43 -23.80
C ALA A 77 -11.77 -10.35 -23.32
N ARG A 78 -12.90 -10.79 -22.74
CA ARG A 78 -13.93 -9.93 -22.14
C ARG A 78 -13.72 -9.64 -20.65
N THR A 79 -12.74 -10.26 -19.98
CA THR A 79 -12.40 -9.92 -18.59
C THR A 79 -11.85 -8.49 -18.56
N THR A 80 -12.28 -7.71 -17.57
CA THR A 80 -11.62 -6.45 -17.21
C THR A 80 -10.87 -6.62 -15.89
N HIS A 81 -9.56 -6.44 -15.92
CA HIS A 81 -8.71 -6.41 -14.73
C HIS A 81 -8.57 -4.97 -14.23
N TRP A 82 -8.74 -4.78 -12.94
CA TRP A 82 -8.67 -3.48 -12.28
C TRP A 82 -7.55 -3.44 -11.23
N ARG A 83 -6.82 -2.33 -11.17
CA ARG A 83 -5.73 -2.07 -10.22
C ARG A 83 -5.73 -0.57 -9.86
N CYS A 84 -5.17 -0.20 -8.70
CA CYS A 84 -4.97 1.22 -8.35
C CYS A 84 -3.78 1.89 -9.09
N GLY A 85 -3.11 1.17 -9.99
CA GLY A 85 -1.89 1.58 -10.67
C GLY A 85 -1.57 0.68 -11.87
N ASN A 86 -0.44 0.94 -12.53
CA ASN A 86 -0.01 0.23 -13.75
C ASN A 86 1.09 -0.82 -13.50
N ASP A 87 1.48 -1.03 -12.24
CA ASP A 87 2.63 -1.81 -11.79
C ASP A 87 2.58 -3.29 -12.20
N ILE A 88 1.37 -3.83 -12.44
CA ILE A 88 1.18 -5.21 -12.89
C ILE A 88 0.77 -5.33 -14.37
N ALA A 89 0.52 -4.22 -15.08
CA ALA A 89 -0.08 -4.23 -16.41
C ALA A 89 0.75 -5.06 -17.42
N HIS A 90 2.07 -4.82 -17.45
CA HIS A 90 2.98 -5.58 -18.30
C HIS A 90 3.15 -7.02 -17.82
N SER A 91 3.24 -7.25 -16.51
CA SER A 91 3.40 -8.58 -15.93
C SER A 91 2.20 -9.49 -16.19
N LEU A 92 0.98 -8.94 -16.21
CA LEU A 92 -0.22 -9.67 -16.63
C LEU A 92 -0.12 -10.09 -18.11
N GLN A 93 0.34 -9.21 -18.99
CA GLN A 93 0.55 -9.58 -20.41
C GLN A 93 1.57 -10.72 -20.54
N LEU A 94 2.69 -10.63 -19.81
CA LEU A 94 3.72 -11.69 -19.80
C LEU A 94 3.20 -13.02 -19.22
N ALA A 95 2.30 -12.96 -18.24
CA ALA A 95 1.65 -14.14 -17.67
C ALA A 95 0.55 -14.74 -18.57
N GLY A 96 0.24 -14.12 -19.71
CA GLY A 96 -0.68 -14.65 -20.72
C GLY A 96 -2.14 -14.22 -20.54
N PHE A 97 -2.41 -13.22 -19.70
CA PHE A 97 -3.75 -12.64 -19.57
C PHE A 97 -4.16 -11.90 -20.85
N LYS A 98 -5.42 -12.09 -21.26
CA LYS A 98 -6.03 -11.59 -22.49
C LYS A 98 -7.04 -10.48 -22.23
N GLY A 99 -7.51 -10.36 -20.99
CA GLY A 99 -8.46 -9.33 -20.57
C GLY A 99 -7.93 -7.91 -20.76
N GLN A 100 -8.85 -6.94 -20.73
CA GLN A 100 -8.52 -5.52 -20.73
C GLN A 100 -8.00 -5.11 -19.36
N PHE A 101 -7.05 -4.18 -19.32
CA PHE A 101 -6.54 -3.61 -18.08
C PHE A 101 -7.08 -2.19 -17.89
N ARG A 102 -7.64 -1.92 -16.72
CA ARG A 102 -8.17 -0.61 -16.31
C ARG A 102 -7.61 -0.23 -14.94
N MET A 103 -7.58 1.06 -14.69
CA MET A 103 -7.02 1.61 -13.46
C MET A 103 -7.93 2.67 -12.88
N LEU A 104 -7.83 2.82 -11.56
CA LEU A 104 -8.16 4.06 -10.87
C LEU A 104 -6.90 4.51 -10.14
N THR A 105 -6.22 5.51 -10.69
CA THR A 105 -4.92 5.99 -10.19
C THR A 105 -5.04 7.16 -9.21
N ASP A 106 -6.28 7.55 -8.85
CA ASP A 106 -6.53 8.55 -7.83
C ASP A 106 -6.04 8.05 -6.46
N PRO A 107 -5.01 8.68 -5.86
CA PRO A 107 -4.47 8.26 -4.57
C PRO A 107 -5.39 8.72 -3.43
N LEU A 108 -6.45 7.94 -3.21
CA LEU A 108 -7.47 8.21 -2.21
C LEU A 108 -6.93 8.22 -0.77
N CYS A 109 -5.73 7.69 -0.52
CA CYS A 109 -5.05 7.78 0.78
C CYS A 109 -4.47 9.17 1.09
N MET A 110 -4.55 10.13 0.16
CA MET A 110 -4.12 11.51 0.37
C MET A 110 -5.07 12.54 -0.24
N GLY A 111 -5.03 13.74 0.33
CA GLY A 111 -5.88 14.84 -0.09
C GLY A 111 -7.33 14.70 0.42
N PRO A 112 -8.19 15.67 0.07
CA PRO A 112 -9.60 15.65 0.47
C PRO A 112 -10.34 14.50 -0.20
N VAL A 113 -11.05 13.68 0.58
CA VAL A 113 -12.01 12.70 0.06
C VAL A 113 -13.30 12.94 0.82
N ARG A 114 -14.29 13.54 0.15
CA ARG A 114 -15.49 14.09 0.82
C ARG A 114 -16.74 13.57 0.14
N ASP A 115 -17.81 13.44 0.92
CA ASP A 115 -19.13 13.11 0.39
C ASP A 115 -19.76 14.36 -0.24
N VAL A 116 -19.52 14.51 -1.54
CA VAL A 116 -20.03 15.61 -2.38
C VAL A 116 -20.51 15.03 -3.71
N PRO A 117 -21.39 15.72 -4.46
CA PRO A 117 -21.84 15.25 -5.76
C PRO A 117 -20.67 14.91 -6.71
N ASP A 118 -20.82 13.88 -7.54
CA ASP A 118 -19.75 13.31 -8.37
C ASP A 118 -18.95 14.36 -9.17
N ALA A 119 -19.60 15.30 -9.85
CA ALA A 119 -18.91 16.35 -10.60
C ALA A 119 -18.01 17.22 -9.70
N ALA A 120 -18.47 17.54 -8.49
CA ALA A 120 -17.68 18.30 -7.51
C ALA A 120 -16.56 17.43 -6.90
N PHE A 121 -16.82 16.13 -6.71
CA PHE A 121 -15.82 15.18 -6.25
C PHE A 121 -14.67 15.07 -7.24
N ARG A 122 -14.96 14.83 -8.53
CA ARG A 122 -13.95 14.74 -9.59
C ARG A 122 -13.14 16.02 -9.73
N ALA A 123 -13.78 17.19 -9.68
CA ALA A 123 -13.09 18.48 -9.74
C ALA A 123 -12.16 18.68 -8.53
N MET A 124 -12.60 18.29 -7.33
CA MET A 124 -11.81 18.37 -6.11
C MET A 124 -10.60 17.42 -6.17
N ARG A 125 -10.79 16.18 -6.63
CA ARG A 125 -9.71 15.22 -6.81
C ARG A 125 -8.72 15.62 -7.90
N SER A 126 -9.20 16.11 -9.05
CA SER A 126 -8.32 16.58 -10.12
C SER A 126 -7.46 17.77 -9.70
N ALA A 127 -8.02 18.73 -8.96
CA ALA A 127 -7.29 19.86 -8.42
C ALA A 127 -6.19 19.43 -7.43
N PHE A 128 -6.54 18.52 -6.51
CA PHE A 128 -5.58 17.95 -5.56
C PHE A 128 -4.43 17.24 -6.29
N ILE A 129 -4.73 16.37 -7.24
CA ILE A 129 -3.74 15.60 -7.99
C ILE A 129 -2.82 16.52 -8.81
N SER A 130 -3.38 17.54 -9.47
CA SER A 130 -2.60 18.53 -10.22
C SER A 130 -1.60 19.24 -9.31
N GLN A 131 -2.06 19.72 -8.15
CA GLN A 131 -1.22 20.44 -7.20
C GLN A 131 -0.16 19.54 -6.55
N ALA A 132 -0.54 18.38 -6.04
CA ALA A 132 0.33 17.50 -5.26
C ALA A 132 1.45 16.88 -6.11
N PHE A 133 1.18 16.58 -7.38
CA PHE A 133 2.10 15.88 -8.26
C PHE A 133 2.65 16.74 -9.41
N ALA A 134 2.35 18.05 -9.40
CA ALA A 134 2.74 18.99 -10.45
C ALA A 134 2.32 18.53 -11.86
N ILE A 135 1.14 17.93 -11.98
CA ILE A 135 0.53 17.50 -13.25
C ILE A 135 -0.30 18.64 -13.80
N ASN A 136 -0.33 18.81 -15.12
CA ASN A 136 -1.15 19.84 -15.75
C ASN A 136 -2.63 19.68 -15.36
N GLU A 137 -3.33 20.78 -15.04
CA GLU A 137 -4.71 20.74 -14.55
C GLU A 137 -5.67 20.07 -15.54
N ALA A 138 -5.55 20.36 -16.83
CA ALA A 138 -6.41 19.76 -17.86
C ALA A 138 -6.10 18.26 -18.05
N GLU A 139 -4.83 17.87 -17.94
CA GLU A 139 -4.41 16.46 -17.98
C GLU A 139 -4.96 15.69 -16.77
N ALA A 140 -4.81 16.24 -15.56
CA ALA A 140 -5.34 15.64 -14.34
C ALA A 140 -6.86 15.51 -14.39
N ALA A 141 -7.58 16.55 -14.84
CA ALA A 141 -9.02 16.53 -15.01
C ALA A 141 -9.48 15.50 -16.04
N HIS A 142 -8.80 15.41 -17.18
CA HIS A 142 -9.12 14.41 -18.21
C HIS A 142 -8.91 12.99 -17.70
N ARG A 143 -7.79 12.71 -17.03
CA ARG A 143 -7.50 11.39 -16.45
C ARG A 143 -8.54 11.00 -15.40
N VAL A 144 -8.84 11.89 -14.44
CA VAL A 144 -9.87 11.62 -13.41
C VAL A 144 -11.22 11.39 -14.06
N ALA A 145 -11.60 12.19 -15.06
CA ALA A 145 -12.86 12.01 -15.77
C ALA A 145 -12.94 10.65 -16.47
N ASP A 146 -11.89 10.23 -17.20
CA ASP A 146 -11.86 8.93 -17.89
C ASP A 146 -11.91 7.78 -16.88
N GLU A 147 -11.02 7.75 -15.90
CA GLU A 147 -10.93 6.65 -14.92
C GLU A 147 -12.24 6.45 -14.15
N TYR A 148 -12.87 7.51 -13.65
CA TYR A 148 -14.15 7.39 -12.94
C TYR A 148 -15.31 7.02 -13.89
N THR A 149 -15.30 7.46 -15.15
CA THR A 149 -16.28 7.01 -16.14
C THR A 149 -16.13 5.53 -16.45
N GLN A 150 -14.90 5.02 -16.55
CA GLN A 150 -14.66 3.59 -16.68
C GLN A 150 -15.13 2.84 -15.43
N LEU A 151 -14.90 3.39 -14.24
CA LEU A 151 -15.28 2.75 -12.98
C LEU A 151 -16.81 2.56 -12.87
N GLU A 152 -17.62 3.49 -13.37
CA GLU A 152 -19.08 3.33 -13.45
C GLU A 152 -19.48 2.11 -14.31
N ALA A 153 -18.67 1.75 -15.32
CA ALA A 153 -18.92 0.58 -16.15
C ALA A 153 -18.74 -0.74 -15.40
N LEU A 154 -18.12 -0.75 -14.21
CA LEU A 154 -17.93 -1.93 -13.36
C LEU A 154 -19.24 -2.67 -13.08
N ALA A 155 -20.35 -1.93 -12.95
CA ALA A 155 -21.68 -2.50 -12.71
C ALA A 155 -22.23 -3.30 -13.90
N ASN A 156 -21.79 -2.99 -15.13
CA ASN A 156 -22.40 -3.46 -16.37
C ASN A 156 -21.52 -4.42 -17.18
N THR A 157 -20.24 -4.55 -16.82
CA THR A 157 -19.30 -5.45 -17.52
C THR A 157 -19.51 -6.92 -17.14
N GLU A 158 -19.32 -7.81 -18.12
CA GLU A 158 -19.66 -9.24 -17.95
C GLU A 158 -18.76 -9.98 -16.95
N HIS A 159 -17.49 -9.55 -16.81
CA HIS A 159 -16.52 -10.17 -15.92
C HIS A 159 -15.46 -9.14 -15.50
N ASN A 160 -15.38 -8.85 -14.20
CA ASN A 160 -14.35 -7.99 -13.63
C ASN A 160 -13.52 -8.75 -12.60
N VAL A 161 -12.22 -8.45 -12.56
CA VAL A 161 -11.33 -8.90 -11.48
C VAL A 161 -10.58 -7.73 -10.91
N LEU A 162 -10.78 -7.47 -9.61
CA LEU A 162 -10.04 -6.48 -8.84
C LEU A 162 -8.76 -7.13 -8.29
N TRP A 163 -7.61 -6.49 -8.49
CA TRP A 163 -6.32 -6.91 -7.92
C TRP A 163 -5.96 -5.96 -6.77
N CYS A 164 -6.03 -6.46 -5.54
CA CYS A 164 -5.82 -5.67 -4.34
C CYS A 164 -4.79 -6.28 -3.37
N GLU A 165 -4.17 -5.40 -2.61
CA GLU A 165 -3.20 -5.66 -1.55
C GLU A 165 -3.76 -5.27 -0.19
N ALA A 166 -3.01 -5.56 0.86
CA ALA A 166 -3.40 -5.25 2.23
C ALA A 166 -3.38 -3.77 2.60
N ASP A 167 -2.85 -2.91 1.73
CA ASP A 167 -2.48 -1.55 2.07
C ASP A 167 -3.62 -0.52 1.93
N ALA A 168 -3.38 0.70 2.41
CA ALA A 168 -4.40 1.75 2.38
C ALA A 168 -4.73 2.24 0.96
N TYR A 169 -3.78 2.26 0.03
CA TYR A 169 -4.05 2.72 -1.33
C TYR A 169 -4.98 1.74 -2.04
N ASP A 170 -4.67 0.45 -1.94
CA ASP A 170 -5.44 -0.65 -2.51
C ASP A 170 -6.83 -0.79 -1.88
N GLN A 171 -6.91 -0.76 -0.54
CA GLN A 171 -8.17 -0.96 0.15
C GLN A 171 -9.09 0.25 0.01
N LEU A 172 -8.56 1.48 -0.13
CA LEU A 172 -9.37 2.66 -0.44
C LEU A 172 -9.87 2.65 -1.88
N PHE A 173 -9.05 2.20 -2.84
CA PHE A 173 -9.49 1.90 -4.20
C PHE A 173 -10.64 0.88 -4.19
N LEU A 174 -10.48 -0.23 -3.46
CA LEU A 174 -11.47 -1.30 -3.38
C LEU A 174 -12.82 -0.80 -2.84
N ILE A 175 -12.83 -0.09 -1.71
CA ILE A 175 -14.10 0.40 -1.14
C ILE A 175 -14.74 1.49 -2.02
N CYS A 176 -13.94 2.33 -2.70
CA CYS A 176 -14.46 3.33 -3.64
C CYS A 176 -15.17 2.64 -4.82
N ALA A 177 -14.51 1.65 -5.43
CA ALA A 177 -15.06 0.88 -6.54
C ALA A 177 -16.35 0.15 -6.15
N LEU A 178 -16.38 -0.49 -4.98
CA LEU A 178 -17.54 -1.24 -4.50
C LEU A 178 -18.67 -0.33 -4.00
N ALA A 179 -18.37 0.80 -3.38
CA ALA A 179 -19.38 1.72 -2.87
C ALA A 179 -20.24 2.35 -3.97
N GLY A 180 -19.69 2.49 -5.18
CA GLY A 180 -20.41 2.96 -6.37
C GLY A 180 -21.44 1.96 -6.93
N LEU A 181 -21.44 0.71 -6.46
CA LEU A 181 -22.33 -0.35 -6.96
C LEU A 181 -23.64 -0.37 -6.16
N GLU A 182 -24.78 -0.54 -6.82
CA GLU A 182 -26.05 -0.77 -6.10
C GLU A 182 -26.03 -2.12 -5.37
N GLN A 183 -25.59 -3.18 -6.07
CA GLN A 183 -25.43 -4.56 -5.63
C GLN A 183 -24.23 -5.20 -6.34
N ALA A 184 -23.77 -6.35 -5.88
CA ALA A 184 -22.63 -7.04 -6.49
C ALA A 184 -22.96 -7.54 -7.91
N PRO A 185 -22.14 -7.18 -8.93
CA PRO A 185 -22.27 -7.74 -10.26
C PRO A 185 -22.06 -9.25 -10.26
N ARG A 186 -22.76 -9.95 -11.16
CA ARG A 186 -22.77 -11.43 -11.22
C ARG A 186 -21.38 -12.08 -11.26
N LYS A 187 -20.40 -11.41 -11.87
CA LYS A 187 -19.03 -11.92 -12.03
C LYS A 187 -18.00 -10.83 -11.71
N LEU A 188 -18.10 -10.27 -10.51
CA LEU A 188 -17.07 -9.43 -9.91
C LEU A 188 -16.23 -10.29 -8.94
N GLU A 189 -14.96 -10.50 -9.28
CA GLU A 189 -14.04 -11.29 -8.46
C GLU A 189 -12.94 -10.41 -7.88
N LEU A 190 -12.35 -10.85 -6.78
CA LEU A 190 -11.29 -10.17 -6.07
C LEU A 190 -10.11 -11.13 -5.88
N ILE A 191 -8.91 -10.67 -6.25
CA ILE A 191 -7.64 -11.22 -5.81
C ILE A 191 -7.11 -10.26 -4.76
N GLU A 192 -6.92 -10.78 -3.55
CA GLU A 192 -6.52 -9.98 -2.39
C GLU A 192 -5.39 -10.69 -1.63
N VAL A 193 -4.24 -10.04 -1.49
CA VAL A 193 -3.04 -10.64 -0.88
C VAL A 193 -2.36 -9.73 0.13
N ASP A 194 -1.96 -10.30 1.27
CA ASP A 194 -1.17 -9.63 2.30
C ASP A 194 0.26 -10.17 2.44
N ARG A 195 0.54 -11.32 1.80
CA ARG A 195 1.82 -12.01 1.87
C ARG A 195 1.99 -12.95 0.68
N ILE A 196 3.24 -13.17 0.31
CA ILE A 196 3.62 -14.19 -0.67
C ILE A 196 4.65 -15.13 -0.04
N PRO A 197 4.41 -16.44 0.00
CA PRO A 197 5.41 -17.38 0.52
C PRO A 197 6.75 -17.22 -0.19
N GLY A 198 7.86 -17.24 0.55
CA GLY A 198 9.18 -16.97 0.01
C GLY A 198 9.58 -15.50 -0.10
N VAL A 199 8.64 -14.57 0.06
CA VAL A 199 8.89 -13.12 0.12
C VAL A 199 8.96 -12.69 1.59
N GLN A 200 10.13 -12.23 2.05
CA GLN A 200 10.29 -11.83 3.44
C GLN A 200 9.56 -10.52 3.77
N ARG A 201 9.62 -9.56 2.84
CA ARG A 201 8.99 -8.24 2.94
C ARG A 201 8.17 -8.01 1.68
N PHE A 202 6.87 -8.24 1.80
CA PHE A 202 5.92 -7.97 0.72
C PHE A 202 5.60 -6.47 0.76
N ILE A 203 5.95 -5.75 -0.31
CA ILE A 203 5.63 -4.34 -0.50
C ILE A 203 4.39 -4.21 -1.36
N GLY A 204 4.32 -4.98 -2.45
CA GLY A 204 3.12 -5.06 -3.28
C GLY A 204 3.23 -6.07 -4.42
N ILE A 205 2.12 -6.34 -5.10
CA ILE A 205 1.96 -7.26 -6.24
C ILE A 205 2.83 -6.82 -7.42
N GLY A 206 3.06 -5.51 -7.61
CA GLY A 206 3.98 -4.99 -8.62
C GLY A 206 5.41 -5.53 -8.52
N GLN A 207 5.83 -6.04 -7.36
CA GLN A 207 7.15 -6.66 -7.19
C GLN A 207 7.20 -8.11 -7.70
N LEU A 208 6.06 -8.74 -7.96
CA LEU A 208 5.94 -10.17 -8.19
C LEU A 208 6.25 -10.56 -9.64
N ALA A 209 6.86 -11.74 -9.80
CA ALA A 209 7.08 -12.31 -11.12
C ALA A 209 5.75 -12.67 -11.81
N PRO A 210 5.66 -12.62 -13.15
CA PRO A 210 4.47 -13.02 -13.90
C PRO A 210 3.90 -14.40 -13.51
N ASP A 211 4.77 -15.38 -13.28
CA ASP A 211 4.39 -16.73 -12.84
C ASP A 211 3.61 -16.73 -11.52
N VAL A 212 3.93 -15.80 -10.60
CA VAL A 212 3.21 -15.66 -9.33
C VAL A 212 1.81 -15.07 -9.56
N LEU A 213 1.64 -14.16 -10.52
CA LEU A 213 0.31 -13.65 -10.91
C LEU A 213 -0.58 -14.76 -11.48
N ALA A 214 -0.01 -15.62 -12.33
CA ALA A 214 -0.70 -16.81 -12.82
C ALA A 214 -1.10 -17.77 -11.68
N TRP A 215 -0.25 -17.91 -10.66
CA TRP A 215 -0.55 -18.69 -9.46
C TRP A 215 -1.63 -18.06 -8.57
N LEU A 216 -1.72 -16.73 -8.51
CA LEU A 216 -2.76 -16.00 -7.78
C LEU A 216 -4.12 -16.08 -8.46
N TRP A 217 -4.14 -16.16 -9.79
CA TRP A 217 -5.38 -16.20 -10.57
C TRP A 217 -6.46 -17.18 -10.07
N PRO A 218 -6.19 -18.48 -9.86
CA PRO A 218 -7.20 -19.42 -9.38
C PRO A 218 -7.65 -19.18 -7.93
N GLN A 219 -7.03 -18.25 -7.20
CA GLN A 219 -7.36 -17.91 -5.81
C GLN A 219 -8.36 -16.76 -5.69
N ARG A 220 -8.76 -16.17 -6.83
CA ARG A 220 -9.79 -15.13 -6.86
C ARG A 220 -11.09 -15.65 -6.25
N ARG A 221 -11.79 -14.77 -5.53
CA ARG A 221 -13.08 -15.07 -4.90
C ARG A 221 -14.16 -14.12 -5.43
N LEU A 222 -15.38 -14.60 -5.48
CA LEU A 222 -16.52 -13.77 -5.86
C LEU A 222 -16.77 -12.69 -4.78
N ILE A 223 -17.09 -11.48 -5.21
CA ILE A 223 -17.62 -10.43 -4.35
C ILE A 223 -19.14 -10.58 -4.27
N GLU A 224 -19.66 -10.61 -3.05
CA GLU A 224 -21.09 -10.69 -2.76
C GLU A 224 -21.62 -9.35 -2.21
N ASP A 225 -22.95 -9.27 -2.05
CA ASP A 225 -23.62 -8.03 -1.64
C ASP A 225 -23.18 -7.53 -0.27
N ASP A 226 -22.78 -8.42 0.63
CA ASP A 226 -22.30 -8.06 1.97
C ASP A 226 -21.00 -7.23 1.93
N ALA A 227 -20.08 -7.56 1.02
CA ALA A 227 -18.87 -6.78 0.76
C ALA A 227 -19.19 -5.41 0.15
N VAL A 228 -20.19 -5.34 -0.75
CA VAL A 228 -20.67 -4.06 -1.30
C VAL A 228 -21.27 -3.18 -0.20
N GLN A 229 -22.10 -3.74 0.69
CA GLN A 229 -22.66 -2.99 1.82
C GLN A 229 -21.59 -2.52 2.80
N LEU A 230 -20.62 -3.37 3.13
CA LEU A 230 -19.49 -2.98 3.97
C LEU A 230 -18.67 -1.85 3.32
N ALA A 231 -18.40 -1.94 2.01
CA ALA A 231 -17.68 -0.91 1.29
C ALA A 231 -18.41 0.45 1.32
N LYS A 232 -19.74 0.46 1.16
CA LYS A 232 -20.54 1.69 1.30
C LYS A 232 -20.42 2.32 2.68
N GLN A 233 -20.48 1.50 3.74
CA GLN A 233 -20.31 1.96 5.12
C GLN A 233 -18.90 2.54 5.33
N ALA A 234 -17.88 1.84 4.87
CA ALA A 234 -16.49 2.27 4.97
C ALA A 234 -16.21 3.55 4.17
N TRP A 235 -16.74 3.65 2.95
CA TRP A 235 -16.60 4.82 2.10
C TRP A 235 -17.26 6.06 2.72
N THR A 236 -18.48 5.91 3.21
CA THR A 236 -19.21 6.98 3.92
C THR A 236 -18.43 7.44 5.14
N ALA A 237 -17.95 6.50 5.97
CA ALA A 237 -17.17 6.81 7.16
C ALA A 237 -15.82 7.46 6.83
N TYR A 238 -15.18 7.08 5.74
CA TYR A 238 -13.91 7.67 5.29
C TYR A 238 -14.09 9.09 4.76
N CYS A 239 -15.23 9.35 4.11
CA CYS A 239 -15.60 10.67 3.59
C CYS A 239 -16.11 11.66 4.66
N ASP A 240 -16.42 11.17 5.87
CA ASP A 240 -16.94 11.98 6.96
C ASP A 240 -15.86 12.91 7.54
N SER A 241 -16.28 14.11 7.93
CA SER A 241 -15.45 15.06 8.67
C SER A 241 -15.04 14.58 10.07
N SER A 242 -15.75 13.60 10.62
CA SER A 242 -15.43 12.90 11.86
C SER A 242 -14.88 11.50 11.57
N PRO A 243 -13.66 11.18 12.05
CA PRO A 243 -13.08 9.84 11.89
C PRO A 243 -13.66 8.81 12.87
N ALA A 244 -14.71 9.13 13.64
CA ALA A 244 -15.21 8.24 14.69
C ALA A 244 -15.77 6.92 14.13
N GLN A 245 -16.59 6.98 13.09
CA GLN A 245 -17.13 5.78 12.43
C GLN A 245 -16.02 5.00 11.72
N TRP A 246 -15.10 5.72 11.07
CA TRP A 246 -13.93 5.12 10.44
C TRP A 246 -13.07 4.35 11.48
N ALA A 247 -12.83 4.93 12.66
CA ALA A 247 -12.13 4.27 13.75
C ALA A 247 -12.84 3.02 14.28
N GLN A 248 -14.17 3.01 14.34
CA GLN A 248 -14.93 1.81 14.70
C GLN A 248 -14.71 0.68 13.68
N LEU A 249 -14.75 1.01 12.39
CA LEU A 249 -14.48 0.03 11.32
C LEU A 249 -13.05 -0.49 11.36
N ALA A 250 -12.07 0.37 11.63
CA ALA A 250 -10.65 0.01 11.74
C ALA A 250 -10.33 -0.95 12.90
N HIS A 251 -11.12 -0.92 13.97
CA HIS A 251 -11.00 -1.84 15.11
C HIS A 251 -11.92 -3.07 15.02
N GLY A 252 -12.75 -3.13 13.99
CA GLY A 252 -13.67 -4.23 13.73
C GLY A 252 -13.00 -5.45 13.11
N LYS A 253 -13.81 -6.50 12.90
CA LYS A 253 -13.44 -7.65 12.07
C LYS A 253 -14.41 -7.75 10.92
N HIS A 254 -13.88 -7.84 9.71
CA HIS A 254 -14.66 -7.86 8.48
C HIS A 254 -14.34 -9.11 7.68
N PRO A 255 -14.95 -10.27 7.96
CA PRO A 255 -14.62 -11.53 7.27
C PRO A 255 -14.77 -11.45 5.74
N VAL A 256 -15.68 -10.61 5.26
CA VAL A 256 -15.97 -10.40 3.84
C VAL A 256 -14.89 -9.59 3.13
N LEU A 257 -14.18 -8.70 3.85
CA LEU A 257 -13.04 -7.89 3.39
C LEU A 257 -11.96 -7.88 4.51
N PRO A 258 -11.22 -8.98 4.69
CA PRO A 258 -10.41 -9.21 5.89
C PRO A 258 -9.23 -8.25 6.03
N LEU A 259 -8.75 -7.64 4.93
CA LEU A 259 -7.63 -6.71 4.96
C LEU A 259 -8.07 -5.24 5.14
N LEU A 260 -9.37 -4.96 5.11
CA LEU A 260 -9.89 -3.61 5.23
C LEU A 260 -9.59 -2.97 6.59
N ALA A 261 -9.85 -3.67 7.70
CA ALA A 261 -9.67 -3.09 9.04
C ALA A 261 -8.19 -2.71 9.31
N PRO A 262 -7.19 -3.59 9.05
CA PRO A 262 -5.79 -3.21 9.16
C PRO A 262 -5.38 -2.02 8.29
N ALA A 263 -5.86 -1.94 7.04
CA ALA A 263 -5.57 -0.83 6.14
C ALA A 263 -6.16 0.49 6.65
N LEU A 264 -7.43 0.47 7.08
CA LEU A 264 -8.10 1.62 7.68
C LEU A 264 -7.40 2.06 8.98
N LEU A 265 -6.94 1.12 9.81
CA LEU A 265 -6.19 1.41 11.03
C LEU A 265 -4.85 2.06 10.73
N ARG A 266 -4.14 1.61 9.68
CA ARG A 266 -2.91 2.27 9.25
C ARG A 266 -3.21 3.66 8.70
N GLN A 267 -4.25 3.83 7.89
CA GLN A 267 -4.63 5.12 7.33
C GLN A 267 -5.07 6.11 8.43
N LEU A 268 -5.68 5.66 9.53
CA LEU A 268 -6.00 6.53 10.67
C LEU A 268 -4.77 7.15 11.30
N GLN A 269 -3.63 6.46 11.24
CA GLN A 269 -2.34 6.95 11.73
C GLN A 269 -1.76 8.06 10.84
N GLU A 270 -2.44 8.42 9.75
CA GLU A 270 -2.17 9.68 9.04
C GLU A 270 -2.82 10.92 9.69
N LEU A 271 -3.72 10.73 10.67
CA LEU A 271 -4.13 11.82 11.55
C LEU A 271 -2.96 12.25 12.47
N PRO A 272 -2.94 13.53 12.91
CA PRO A 272 -1.90 14.03 13.81
C PRO A 272 -1.87 13.25 15.12
N GLY A 273 -0.70 12.76 15.51
CA GLY A 273 -0.49 12.19 16.84
C GLY A 273 -0.77 13.24 17.92
N ARG A 274 -1.43 12.84 19.02
CA ARG A 274 -1.81 13.78 20.09
C ARG A 274 -0.62 14.51 20.73
N ARG A 275 0.56 13.88 20.75
CA ARG A 275 1.77 14.40 21.40
C ARG A 275 2.52 15.42 20.55
N ASP A 276 2.79 15.09 19.29
CA ASP A 276 3.72 15.81 18.42
C ASP A 276 3.05 16.48 17.21
N GLY A 277 1.80 16.09 16.89
CA GLY A 277 1.08 16.59 15.73
C GLY A 277 1.55 15.97 14.41
N LEU A 278 2.38 14.94 14.44
CA LEU A 278 2.88 14.25 13.25
C LEU A 278 1.98 13.07 12.90
N SER A 279 1.81 12.79 11.61
CA SER A 279 1.37 11.46 11.20
C SER A 279 2.43 10.41 11.48
N LEU A 280 2.04 9.13 11.40
CA LEU A 280 3.00 8.04 11.49
C LEU A 280 4.04 8.13 10.38
N THR A 281 3.67 8.37 9.11
CA THR A 281 4.67 8.47 8.04
C THR A 281 5.67 9.59 8.29
N GLU A 282 5.20 10.78 8.70
CA GLU A 282 6.08 11.90 9.07
C GLU A 282 7.01 11.51 10.23
N ARG A 283 6.46 10.93 11.31
CA ARG A 283 7.23 10.51 12.48
C ARG A 283 8.28 9.45 12.15
N LEU A 284 7.98 8.50 11.27
CA LEU A 284 8.94 7.49 10.83
C LEU A 284 10.09 8.11 10.04
N ALA A 285 9.79 9.08 9.16
CA ALA A 285 10.80 9.80 8.39
C ALA A 285 11.70 10.64 9.30
N LEU A 286 11.13 11.44 10.22
CA LEU A 286 11.89 12.28 11.14
C LEU A 286 12.73 11.43 12.11
N THR A 287 12.18 10.33 12.63
CA THR A 287 12.93 9.39 13.48
C THR A 287 14.14 8.82 12.74
N TYR A 288 13.98 8.39 11.49
CA TYR A 288 15.10 7.87 10.72
C TYR A 288 16.17 8.95 10.47
N LEU A 289 15.77 10.18 10.14
CA LEU A 289 16.70 11.29 9.98
C LEU A 289 17.44 11.65 11.28
N ALA A 290 16.76 11.57 12.43
CA ALA A 290 17.39 11.78 13.73
C ALA A 290 18.45 10.70 14.05
N GLU A 291 18.22 9.45 13.66
CA GLU A 291 19.12 8.32 13.89
C GLU A 291 20.29 8.29 12.89
N ALA A 292 20.01 8.47 11.60
CA ALA A 292 20.99 8.33 10.52
C ALA A 292 21.77 9.62 10.24
N GLY A 293 21.23 10.76 10.67
CA GLY A 293 21.72 12.07 10.27
C GLY A 293 21.32 12.41 8.82
N PRO A 294 22.06 13.33 8.18
CA PRO A 294 21.71 13.82 6.85
C PRO A 294 21.70 12.70 5.82
N THR A 295 20.59 12.56 5.10
CA THR A 295 20.32 11.38 4.27
C THR A 295 19.61 11.79 2.97
N PRO A 296 19.97 11.23 1.81
CA PRO A 296 19.24 11.50 0.57
C PRO A 296 17.76 11.13 0.67
N PHE A 297 16.89 11.92 0.05
CA PHE A 297 15.44 11.73 0.08
C PHE A 297 15.01 10.30 -0.28
N GLY A 298 15.52 9.79 -1.40
CA GLY A 298 15.20 8.44 -1.86
C GLY A 298 15.68 7.33 -0.91
N ARG A 299 16.72 7.60 -0.10
CA ARG A 299 17.19 6.67 0.94
C ARG A 299 16.28 6.66 2.17
N VAL A 300 15.71 7.82 2.54
CA VAL A 300 14.65 7.89 3.57
C VAL A 300 13.44 7.07 3.12
N PHE A 301 12.96 7.30 1.89
CA PHE A 301 11.85 6.52 1.33
C PHE A 301 12.14 5.01 1.33
N ALA A 302 13.31 4.60 0.80
CA ALA A 302 13.69 3.20 0.73
C ALA A 302 13.78 2.54 2.12
N GLU A 303 14.29 3.25 3.13
CA GLU A 303 14.35 2.74 4.50
C GLU A 303 12.96 2.51 5.09
N LEU A 304 12.03 3.45 4.88
CA LEU A 304 10.66 3.32 5.33
C LEU A 304 10.00 2.09 4.71
N MET A 305 10.04 1.97 3.38
CA MET A 305 9.41 0.85 2.66
C MET A 305 10.04 -0.49 3.05
N ALA A 306 11.37 -0.57 3.11
CA ALA A 306 12.07 -1.83 3.35
C ALA A 306 11.99 -2.30 4.81
N LYS A 307 11.86 -1.39 5.80
CA LYS A 307 12.07 -1.76 7.21
C LYS A 307 11.11 -1.16 8.24
N ARG A 308 10.66 0.08 8.06
CA ARG A 308 10.02 0.83 9.16
C ARG A 308 8.51 0.95 9.05
N GLU A 309 8.00 1.14 7.83
CA GLU A 309 6.57 1.30 7.58
C GLU A 309 5.84 -0.03 7.87
N PRO A 310 4.96 -0.15 8.86
CA PRO A 310 4.30 -1.43 9.15
C PRO A 310 3.53 -2.00 7.95
N LEU A 311 2.89 -1.13 7.16
CA LEU A 311 2.06 -1.53 6.01
C LEU A 311 2.28 -0.53 4.85
N PRO A 312 3.30 -0.76 4.00
CA PRO A 312 3.66 0.13 2.89
C PRO A 312 2.50 0.37 1.92
N PHE A 313 2.23 1.63 1.57
CA PHE A 313 1.16 2.03 0.64
C PHE A 313 1.51 3.23 -0.24
N LEU A 314 2.69 3.83 -0.06
CA LEU A 314 3.08 5.06 -0.74
C LEU A 314 4.01 4.75 -1.91
N GLY A 315 3.71 5.34 -3.06
CA GLY A 315 4.70 5.60 -4.11
C GLY A 315 5.69 6.68 -3.69
N ASP A 316 6.83 6.75 -4.39
CA ASP A 316 7.89 7.72 -4.14
C ASP A 316 7.42 9.17 -4.33
N MET A 317 6.61 9.44 -5.36
CA MET A 317 5.99 10.74 -5.61
C MET A 317 4.97 11.13 -4.53
N MET A 318 4.23 10.16 -3.99
CA MET A 318 3.30 10.39 -2.88
C MET A 318 4.06 10.75 -1.60
N PHE A 319 5.13 10.01 -1.32
CA PHE A 319 6.02 10.31 -0.19
C PHE A 319 6.70 11.69 -0.35
N HIS A 320 7.13 12.03 -1.57
CA HIS A 320 7.66 13.35 -1.88
C HIS A 320 6.65 14.47 -1.58
N ALA A 321 5.42 14.34 -2.08
CA ALA A 321 4.33 15.28 -1.82
C ALA A 321 4.01 15.41 -0.31
N LEU A 322 3.98 14.29 0.41
CA LEU A 322 3.68 14.23 1.85
C LEU A 322 4.71 14.99 2.69
N LEU A 323 5.99 14.95 2.33
CA LEU A 323 7.03 15.67 3.07
C LEU A 323 7.17 17.14 2.70
N ARG A 324 6.59 17.62 1.58
CA ARG A 324 6.72 19.04 1.18
C ARG A 324 6.31 20.02 2.27
N PRO A 325 5.17 19.86 2.98
CA PRO A 325 4.80 20.78 4.06
C PRO A 325 5.84 20.87 5.20
N LEU A 326 6.62 19.81 5.44
CA LEU A 326 7.65 19.77 6.49
C LEU A 326 8.96 20.44 6.05
N ILE A 327 9.14 20.63 4.73
CA ILE A 327 10.32 21.23 4.11
C ILE A 327 10.06 22.70 3.76
N ASP A 328 8.88 23.01 3.23
CA ASP A 328 8.54 24.31 2.62
C ASP A 328 7.90 25.31 3.59
N SER A 329 7.60 24.90 4.82
CA SER A 329 7.04 25.79 5.85
C SER A 329 8.10 26.75 6.40
N ASP A 330 7.68 27.95 6.81
CA ASP A 330 8.54 28.91 7.54
C ASP A 330 9.16 28.28 8.80
N ALA A 331 8.40 27.38 9.45
CA ALA A 331 8.84 26.57 10.59
C ALA A 331 9.22 25.15 10.14
N ALA A 332 10.10 25.03 9.15
CA ALA A 332 10.48 23.73 8.56
C ALA A 332 11.03 22.73 9.61
N LEU A 333 10.54 21.50 9.56
CA LEU A 333 11.07 20.38 10.35
C LEU A 333 12.28 19.75 9.68
N ILE A 334 12.37 19.88 8.34
CA ILE A 334 13.41 19.30 7.51
C ILE A 334 14.01 20.39 6.61
N THR A 335 15.33 20.45 6.51
CA THR A 335 16.00 21.22 5.47
C THR A 335 16.37 20.29 4.32
N GLU A 336 16.02 20.69 3.09
CA GLU A 336 16.44 20.04 1.86
C GLU A 336 17.63 20.81 1.26
N THR A 337 18.77 20.14 1.08
CA THR A 337 19.97 20.72 0.44
C THR A 337 20.28 20.05 -0.89
N ASP A 338 21.27 20.57 -1.62
CA ASP A 338 21.63 20.11 -2.97
C ASP A 338 20.50 20.21 -4.00
N THR A 339 19.73 21.31 -3.98
CA THR A 339 18.57 21.53 -4.87
C THR A 339 18.90 21.51 -6.37
N HIS A 340 20.18 21.58 -6.74
CA HIS A 340 20.68 21.38 -8.11
C HIS A 340 20.60 19.92 -8.60
N LYS A 341 20.43 18.95 -7.69
CA LYS A 341 20.25 17.52 -8.01
C LYS A 341 18.78 17.18 -8.23
N ASP A 342 18.54 16.05 -8.88
CA ASP A 342 17.23 15.41 -8.88
C ASP A 342 16.75 15.13 -7.46
N TRP A 343 15.45 15.32 -7.22
CA TRP A 343 14.87 15.29 -5.88
C TRP A 343 15.22 14.05 -5.04
N PRO A 344 15.31 12.80 -5.58
CA PRO A 344 15.65 11.64 -4.76
C PRO A 344 17.07 11.68 -4.19
N LEU A 345 17.96 12.45 -4.83
CA LEU A 345 19.37 12.59 -4.46
C LEU A 345 19.64 13.80 -3.57
N ARG A 346 18.63 14.66 -3.34
CA ARG A 346 18.74 15.81 -2.44
C ARG A 346 18.84 15.32 -1.00
N GLU A 347 19.71 15.94 -0.22
CA GLU A 347 19.94 15.56 1.17
C GLU A 347 18.88 16.21 2.06
N LEU A 348 18.25 15.39 2.91
CA LEU A 348 17.34 15.83 3.95
C LEU A 348 18.07 15.85 5.30
N ARG A 349 17.87 16.93 6.06
CA ARG A 349 18.42 17.11 7.40
C ARG A 349 17.34 17.57 8.36
N LEU A 350 17.25 16.91 9.51
CA LEU A 350 16.34 17.34 10.58
C LEU A 350 16.79 18.68 11.16
N THR A 351 15.86 19.64 11.31
CA THR A 351 16.14 20.94 11.93
C THR A 351 16.08 20.84 13.46
N SER A 352 16.61 21.84 14.17
CA SER A 352 16.45 21.91 15.63
C SER A 352 14.98 21.91 16.06
N PHE A 353 14.12 22.54 15.27
CA PHE A 353 12.67 22.53 15.49
C PHE A 353 12.07 21.15 15.19
N GLY A 354 12.52 20.46 14.13
CA GLY A 354 12.19 19.06 13.86
C GLY A 354 12.50 18.12 15.03
N HIS A 355 13.64 18.33 15.70
CA HIS A 355 13.98 17.59 16.92
C HIS A 355 13.02 17.86 18.08
N GLN A 356 12.61 19.13 18.29
CA GLN A 356 11.66 19.51 19.35
C GLN A 356 10.26 18.94 19.11
N VAL A 357 9.80 18.94 17.86
CA VAL A 357 8.52 18.31 17.51
C VAL A 357 8.60 16.81 17.74
N LEU A 358 9.68 16.15 17.31
CA LEU A 358 9.84 14.71 17.47
C LEU A 358 9.94 14.27 18.95
N SER A 359 10.52 15.10 19.83
CA SER A 359 10.51 14.86 21.29
C SER A 359 9.16 15.18 21.94
N GLY A 360 8.25 15.86 21.24
CA GLY A 360 6.97 16.34 21.76
C GLY A 360 7.08 17.59 22.62
N ASP A 361 8.21 18.31 22.54
CA ASP A 361 8.40 19.62 23.18
C ASP A 361 7.69 20.75 22.40
N ALA A 362 7.36 20.49 21.14
CA ALA A 362 6.54 21.33 20.28
C ALA A 362 5.49 20.49 19.53
N TYR A 363 4.43 21.14 19.05
CA TYR A 363 3.33 20.48 18.35
C TYR A 363 3.24 20.98 16.90
N TRP A 364 3.42 20.09 15.92
CA TRP A 364 3.60 20.47 14.51
C TRP A 364 2.47 21.34 13.96
N LEU A 365 1.21 20.98 14.23
CA LEU A 365 0.05 21.69 13.68
C LEU A 365 -0.12 23.11 14.24
N ASP A 366 0.59 23.50 15.30
CA ASP A 366 0.60 24.90 15.77
C ASP A 366 1.45 25.80 14.85
N HIS A 367 2.28 25.20 13.99
CA HIS A 367 3.24 25.88 13.12
C HIS A 367 3.07 25.56 11.63
N ALA A 368 2.23 24.59 11.28
CA ALA A 368 1.91 24.27 9.90
C ALA A 368 1.20 25.46 9.22
N SER A 369 1.51 25.72 7.96
CA SER A 369 0.91 26.82 7.17
C SER A 369 -0.15 26.36 6.18
N HIS A 370 -0.30 25.05 5.99
CA HIS A 370 -1.15 24.46 4.96
C HIS A 370 -2.30 23.66 5.57
N GLU A 371 -3.45 23.70 4.89
CA GLU A 371 -4.54 22.78 5.16
C GLU A 371 -4.12 21.36 4.74
N ARG A 372 -4.32 20.39 5.63
CA ARG A 372 -4.07 18.97 5.36
C ARG A 372 -5.37 18.20 5.45
N TRP A 373 -5.53 17.23 4.55
CA TRP A 373 -6.68 16.33 4.54
C TRP A 373 -6.25 14.90 4.74
N VAL A 374 -7.04 14.16 5.52
CA VAL A 374 -6.94 12.72 5.70
C VAL A 374 -8.34 12.15 5.51
N GLY A 375 -8.63 11.67 4.29
CA GLY A 375 -10.00 11.36 3.90
C GLY A 375 -10.89 12.61 3.99
N GLY A 376 -12.03 12.48 4.68
CA GLY A 376 -12.96 13.58 4.96
C GLY A 376 -12.52 14.54 6.06
N VAL A 377 -11.45 14.22 6.80
CA VAL A 377 -10.99 15.01 7.95
C VAL A 377 -10.08 16.14 7.49
N CYS A 378 -10.54 17.38 7.69
CA CYS A 378 -9.77 18.59 7.44
C CYS A 378 -8.98 19.01 8.68
N LEU A 379 -7.69 19.27 8.50
CA LEU A 379 -6.77 19.72 9.54
C LEU A 379 -6.27 21.12 9.19
N ARG A 380 -6.43 22.06 10.13
CA ARG A 380 -6.01 23.45 9.97
C ARG A 380 -5.24 23.90 11.19
N ALA A 381 -4.13 24.58 10.97
CA ALA A 381 -3.34 25.15 12.04
C ALA A 381 -4.14 26.16 12.87
N GLY A 382 -3.92 26.15 14.19
CA GLY A 382 -4.60 27.05 15.14
C GLY A 382 -6.11 26.85 15.26
N ARG A 383 -6.66 25.74 14.76
CA ARG A 383 -8.07 25.37 14.90
C ARG A 383 -8.20 24.06 15.67
N PRO A 384 -9.30 23.85 16.41
CA PRO A 384 -9.65 22.54 16.93
C PRO A 384 -9.67 21.49 15.81
N HIS A 385 -9.12 20.31 16.07
CA HIS A 385 -8.98 19.24 15.07
C HIS A 385 -8.95 17.85 15.72
N TRP A 386 -9.18 16.84 14.90
CA TRP A 386 -9.00 15.44 15.30
C TRP A 386 -7.52 15.08 15.38
N THR A 387 -7.16 14.39 16.45
CA THR A 387 -5.85 13.79 16.68
C THR A 387 -6.01 12.29 16.91
N LEU A 388 -4.92 11.55 16.91
CA LEU A 388 -4.90 10.14 17.26
C LEU A 388 -4.25 9.91 18.63
N GLY A 389 -4.95 9.17 19.50
CA GLY A 389 -4.44 8.70 20.79
C GLY A 389 -3.47 7.52 20.66
N GLU A 390 -2.88 7.10 21.78
CA GLU A 390 -1.93 5.96 21.83
C GLU A 390 -2.57 4.61 21.50
N ASP A 391 -3.89 4.50 21.68
CA ASP A 391 -4.72 3.35 21.35
C ASP A 391 -5.23 3.37 19.90
N ASN A 392 -4.73 4.29 19.07
CA ASN A 392 -5.23 4.56 17.71
C ASN A 392 -6.71 4.97 17.68
N VAL A 393 -7.24 5.55 18.76
CA VAL A 393 -8.59 6.10 18.79
C VAL A 393 -8.55 7.61 18.55
N PRO A 394 -9.46 8.16 17.71
CA PRO A 394 -9.53 9.60 17.50
C PRO A 394 -9.91 10.35 18.77
N VAL A 395 -9.18 11.43 19.03
CA VAL A 395 -9.42 12.35 20.15
C VAL A 395 -9.50 13.77 19.62
N TRP A 396 -10.54 14.50 20.03
CA TRP A 396 -10.68 15.91 19.69
C TRP A 396 -9.70 16.77 20.49
N ARG A 397 -8.91 17.59 19.80
CA ARG A 397 -8.02 18.60 20.38
C ARG A 397 -8.65 19.97 20.16
N ASN A 398 -8.82 20.75 21.24
CA ASN A 398 -9.33 22.12 21.19
C ASN A 398 -8.23 23.13 20.90
#